data_AF-X1FC80-F1
#
_entry.id   AF-X1FC80-F1
#
_cell.length_a   1.000
_cell.length_b   1.000
_cell.length_c   1.000
_cell.angle_alpha   90.00
_cell.angle_beta   90.00
_cell.angle_gamma   90.00
#
_symmetry.space_group_name_H-M   'P 1'
#
loop_
_entity.id
_entity.type
_entity.pdbx_description
1 polymer ?
#
loop_
_entity_poly.entity_id
_entity_poly.type
_entity_poly.pdbx_seq_one_letter_code
_entity_poly.pdbx_strand_id
1 'polypeptide(L)'
;LILLDQLDSLVPADIMNYIWNCFDSNSGGFFGFPTPDKSPQNITTAENTFFAVIVLNELSIDWDLYVIQKTQIISFLNLLQIQSPYNPFTHGGFNNDLEDTVDTVLRYDPNLRSAFFTISTLNSLNMLSAINIDNFLQYIGGLYDSDSGCFYYNYFFRNGSQISYNIFSTGLGMELADLVGYNYDDILSLNFLLNIRMSGGGWENTQYLGNYELIDTYEVIRYFKRNNKLSYIDNLTKEEIYHFILRFHQ
;
A
#
# COMPACT_ATOMS: atom_id res chain seq x y z
N LEU A 1 3.95 17.31 -18.76
CA LEU A 1 4.53 15.94 -18.74
C LEU A 1 5.98 15.96 -19.23
N ILE A 2 6.89 16.65 -18.52
CA ILE A 2 8.31 16.79 -18.94
C ILE A 2 9.23 15.79 -18.19
N LEU A 3 8.71 14.98 -17.27
CA LEU A 3 9.50 14.11 -16.39
C LEU A 3 9.39 12.60 -16.68
N LEU A 4 8.61 12.15 -17.66
CA LEU A 4 8.57 10.72 -18.01
C LEU A 4 9.83 10.34 -18.80
N ASP A 5 10.40 9.16 -18.51
CA ASP A 5 11.64 8.62 -19.11
C ASP A 5 12.89 9.51 -18.95
N GLN A 6 12.97 10.30 -17.88
CA GLN A 6 14.13 11.15 -17.57
C GLN A 6 14.95 10.66 -16.36
N LEU A 7 14.81 9.39 -15.95
CA LEU A 7 15.64 8.80 -14.88
C LEU A 7 17.14 8.95 -15.19
N ASP A 8 17.53 8.85 -16.46
CA ASP A 8 18.92 9.05 -16.92
C ASP A 8 19.44 10.48 -16.70
N SER A 9 18.56 11.47 -16.49
CA SER A 9 18.93 12.85 -16.17
C SER A 9 19.18 13.08 -14.68
N LEU A 10 18.74 12.14 -13.83
CA LEU A 10 18.97 12.18 -12.39
C LEU A 10 20.33 11.56 -12.09
N VAL A 11 21.02 12.07 -11.07
CA VAL A 11 22.27 11.47 -10.58
C VAL A 11 21.90 10.38 -9.56
N PRO A 12 22.01 9.07 -9.88
CA PRO A 12 21.52 8.00 -9.00
C PRO A 12 22.16 8.04 -7.61
N ALA A 13 23.43 8.40 -7.55
CA ALA A 13 24.17 8.52 -6.29
C ALA A 13 23.59 9.60 -5.36
N ASP A 14 23.13 10.73 -5.90
CA ASP A 14 22.54 11.80 -5.09
C ASP A 14 21.19 11.38 -4.50
N ILE A 15 20.40 10.62 -5.27
CA ILE A 15 19.13 10.05 -4.78
C ILE A 15 19.40 9.00 -3.70
N MET A 16 20.35 8.09 -3.92
CA MET A 16 20.72 7.10 -2.91
C MET A 16 21.19 7.77 -1.61
N ASN A 17 22.04 8.79 -1.72
CA ASN A 17 22.51 9.55 -0.56
C ASN A 17 21.35 10.24 0.18
N TYR A 18 20.40 10.84 -0.55
CA TYR A 18 19.22 11.44 0.04
C TYR A 18 18.39 10.42 0.81
N ILE A 19 18.10 9.26 0.20
CA ILE A 19 17.31 8.19 0.83
C ILE A 19 18.03 7.69 2.09
N TRP A 20 19.34 7.44 2.02
CA TRP A 20 20.10 6.96 3.18
C TRP A 20 20.18 7.99 4.32
N ASN A 21 20.13 9.29 4.01
CA ASN A 21 20.03 10.32 5.04
C ASN A 21 18.67 10.34 5.77
N CYS A 22 17.65 9.64 5.24
CA CYS A 22 16.37 9.44 5.92
C CYS A 22 16.34 8.18 6.80
N PHE A 23 17.36 7.32 6.76
CA PHE A 23 17.38 6.07 7.52
C PHE A 23 17.62 6.32 9.01
N ASP A 24 16.74 5.83 9.88
CA ASP A 24 16.96 5.85 11.33
C ASP A 24 17.58 4.54 11.79
N SER A 25 18.88 4.57 12.13
CA SER A 25 19.56 3.40 12.67
C SER A 25 19.02 2.93 14.03
N ASN A 26 18.21 3.73 14.72
CA ASN A 26 17.64 3.37 16.03
C ASN A 26 16.38 2.53 15.88
N SER A 27 15.44 2.92 15.01
CA SER A 27 14.22 2.15 14.76
C SER A 27 14.40 1.09 13.67
N GLY A 28 15.27 1.35 12.69
CA GLY A 28 15.48 0.52 11.51
C GLY A 28 14.57 0.88 10.32
N GLY A 29 13.73 1.91 10.44
CA GLY A 29 12.89 2.41 9.35
C GLY A 29 13.43 3.69 8.71
N PHE A 30 12.64 4.28 7.80
CA PHE A 30 12.94 5.56 7.17
C PHE A 30 11.96 6.66 7.60
N PHE A 31 12.49 7.88 7.70
CA PHE A 31 11.71 9.11 7.79
C PHE A 31 11.25 9.60 6.41
N GLY A 32 10.29 10.52 6.39
CA GLY A 32 9.80 11.14 5.14
C GLY A 32 10.76 12.17 4.54
N PHE A 33 11.74 12.66 5.31
CA PHE A 33 12.77 13.58 4.88
C PHE A 33 14.02 13.48 5.77
N PRO A 34 15.21 13.88 5.29
CA PRO A 34 16.41 13.92 6.12
C PRO A 34 16.25 14.99 7.20
N THR A 35 16.32 14.60 8.47
CA THR A 35 16.33 15.57 9.56
C THR A 35 17.42 15.26 10.58
N PRO A 36 18.14 16.29 11.06
CA PRO A 36 19.03 16.17 12.20
C PRO A 36 18.28 16.08 13.54
N ASP A 37 16.95 16.31 13.57
CA ASP A 37 16.16 16.46 14.79
C ASP A 37 15.03 15.44 14.90
N LYS A 38 14.95 14.74 16.04
CA LYS A 38 13.91 13.74 16.35
C LYS A 38 12.67 14.42 16.93
N SER A 39 12.02 15.26 16.13
CA SER A 39 10.74 15.83 16.55
C SER A 39 9.65 14.75 16.55
N PRO A 40 8.57 14.91 17.33
CA PRO A 40 7.41 14.00 17.29
C PRO A 40 6.70 13.91 15.92
N GLN A 41 7.08 14.76 14.95
CA GLN A 41 6.55 14.76 13.59
C GLN A 41 7.48 14.00 12.62
N ASN A 42 8.59 13.47 13.13
CA ASN A 42 9.57 12.72 12.37
C ASN A 42 9.64 11.30 12.91
N ILE A 43 8.65 10.51 12.52
CA ILE A 43 8.47 9.12 12.94
C ILE A 43 8.84 8.23 11.75
N THR A 44 9.54 7.13 12.01
CA THR A 44 9.78 6.12 10.98
C THR A 44 8.53 5.32 10.74
N THR A 45 8.16 5.18 9.47
CA THR A 45 6.91 4.50 9.09
C THR A 45 7.16 3.37 8.09
N ALA A 46 6.25 2.40 8.02
CA ALA A 46 6.19 1.39 6.97
C ALA A 46 6.08 2.05 5.60
N GLU A 47 5.27 3.09 5.46
CA GLU A 47 5.11 3.86 4.21
C GLU A 47 6.44 4.43 3.69
N ASN A 48 7.14 5.20 4.53
CA ASN A 48 8.42 5.81 4.15
C ASN A 48 9.46 4.73 3.86
N THR A 49 9.47 3.66 4.66
CA THR A 49 10.37 2.51 4.48
C THR A 49 10.09 1.79 3.16
N PHE A 50 8.83 1.59 2.81
CA PHE A 50 8.42 0.98 1.55
C PHE A 50 8.90 1.79 0.35
N PHE A 51 8.62 3.10 0.32
CA PHE A 51 9.06 3.94 -0.80
C PHE A 51 10.60 4.03 -0.88
N ALA A 52 11.30 4.13 0.25
CA ALA A 52 12.75 4.10 0.27
C ALA A 52 13.30 2.79 -0.32
N VAL A 53 12.83 1.63 0.14
CA VAL A 53 13.32 0.32 -0.34
C VAL A 53 12.99 0.10 -1.81
N ILE A 54 11.79 0.45 -2.27
CA ILE A 54 11.43 0.33 -3.69
C ILE A 54 12.35 1.19 -4.56
N VAL A 55 12.58 2.46 -4.20
CA VAL A 55 13.48 3.31 -4.99
C VAL A 55 14.92 2.80 -4.94
N LEU A 56 15.42 2.35 -3.79
CA LEU A 56 16.76 1.74 -3.71
C LEU A 56 16.89 0.50 -4.59
N ASN A 57 15.85 -0.34 -4.68
CA ASN A 57 15.81 -1.49 -5.58
C ASN A 57 15.84 -1.05 -7.06
N GLU A 58 15.07 -0.04 -7.45
CA GLU A 58 15.09 0.53 -8.81
C GLU A 58 16.47 1.10 -9.17
N LEU A 59 17.17 1.67 -8.18
CA LEU A 59 18.55 2.12 -8.32
C LEU A 59 19.59 0.98 -8.24
N SER A 60 19.15 -0.28 -8.27
CA SER A 60 19.99 -1.48 -8.28
C SER A 60 20.94 -1.58 -7.08
N ILE A 61 20.45 -1.25 -5.88
CA ILE A 61 21.24 -1.41 -4.66
C ILE A 61 21.71 -2.86 -4.47
N ASP A 62 22.97 -3.03 -4.07
CA ASP A 62 23.49 -4.31 -3.60
C ASP A 62 23.26 -4.46 -2.09
N TRP A 63 22.17 -5.15 -1.73
CA TRP A 63 21.81 -5.39 -0.33
C TRP A 63 22.86 -6.18 0.47
N ASP A 64 23.78 -6.90 -0.17
CA ASP A 64 24.85 -7.61 0.52
C ASP A 64 25.92 -6.64 1.08
N LEU A 65 25.96 -5.41 0.57
CA LEU A 65 26.77 -4.31 1.14
C LEU A 65 26.07 -3.59 2.29
N TYR A 66 24.76 -3.79 2.46
CA TYR A 66 23.91 -3.11 3.45
C TYR A 66 23.23 -4.09 4.40
N VAL A 67 23.89 -5.21 4.74
CA VAL A 67 23.32 -6.30 5.56
C VAL A 67 22.81 -5.81 6.92
N ILE A 68 23.50 -4.87 7.55
CA ILE A 68 23.09 -4.30 8.84
C ILE A 68 21.76 -3.56 8.68
N GLN A 69 21.69 -2.65 7.72
CA GLN A 69 20.49 -1.85 7.43
C GLN A 69 19.33 -2.74 7.00
N LYS A 70 19.58 -3.72 6.11
CA LYS A 70 18.58 -4.71 5.70
C LYS A 70 17.99 -5.44 6.90
N THR A 71 18.85 -5.91 7.82
CA THR A 71 18.41 -6.61 9.04
C THR A 71 17.58 -5.70 9.95
N GLN A 72 17.97 -4.43 10.08
CA GLN A 72 17.23 -3.43 10.84
C GLN A 72 15.85 -3.15 10.23
N ILE A 73 15.77 -2.98 8.90
CA ILE A 73 14.51 -2.80 8.16
C ILE A 73 13.57 -3.99 8.39
N ILE A 74 14.07 -5.21 8.25
CA ILE A 74 13.27 -6.42 8.45
C ILE A 74 12.76 -6.50 9.90
N SER A 75 13.61 -6.15 10.87
CA SER A 75 13.24 -6.17 12.29
C SER A 75 12.18 -5.12 12.60
N PHE A 76 12.34 -3.90 12.08
CA PHE A 76 11.35 -2.83 12.19
C PHE A 76 9.99 -3.27 11.66
N LEU A 77 9.95 -3.77 10.41
CA LEU A 77 8.72 -4.22 9.76
C LEU A 77 8.04 -5.38 10.48
N ASN A 78 8.80 -6.31 11.06
CA ASN A 78 8.24 -7.39 11.86
C ASN A 78 7.55 -6.84 13.14
N LEU A 79 8.17 -5.86 13.80
CA LEU A 79 7.61 -5.26 15.03
C LEU A 79 6.28 -4.53 14.79
N LEU A 80 6.00 -4.09 13.57
CA LEU A 80 4.74 -3.45 13.20
C LEU A 80 3.55 -4.42 13.21
N GLN A 81 3.79 -5.74 13.16
CA GLN A 81 2.71 -6.71 13.20
C GLN A 81 2.14 -6.85 14.62
N ILE A 82 0.83 -6.67 14.76
CA ILE A 82 0.14 -6.80 16.05
C ILE A 82 0.11 -8.27 16.49
N GLN A 83 0.96 -8.61 17.45
CA GLN A 83 1.05 -9.96 18.02
C GLN A 83 0.00 -10.25 19.09
N SER A 84 -0.61 -9.22 19.67
CA SER A 84 -1.57 -9.38 20.77
C SER A 84 -2.85 -10.06 20.29
N PRO A 85 -3.24 -11.21 20.87
CA PRO A 85 -4.47 -11.91 20.51
C PRO A 85 -5.72 -11.34 21.20
N TYR A 86 -5.56 -10.34 22.10
CA TYR A 86 -6.67 -9.82 22.91
C TYR A 86 -7.76 -9.13 22.09
N ASN A 87 -7.39 -8.53 20.96
CA ASN A 87 -8.33 -7.95 20.02
C ASN A 87 -8.28 -8.73 18.69
N PRO A 88 -9.21 -9.69 18.47
CA PRO A 88 -9.19 -10.51 17.25
C PRO A 88 -9.40 -9.69 15.98
N PHE A 89 -9.89 -8.45 16.09
CA PHE A 89 -10.12 -7.55 14.97
C PHE A 89 -8.87 -6.86 14.45
N THR A 90 -7.80 -6.84 15.26
CA THR A 90 -6.54 -6.18 14.93
C THR A 90 -5.36 -7.15 14.94
N HIS A 91 -5.51 -8.30 15.61
CA HIS A 91 -4.50 -9.34 15.67
C HIS A 91 -4.06 -9.79 14.27
N GLY A 92 -2.73 -9.83 14.04
CA GLY A 92 -2.14 -10.19 12.74
C GLY A 92 -2.07 -9.05 11.72
N GLY A 93 -2.80 -7.95 11.94
CA GLY A 93 -2.68 -6.72 11.15
C GLY A 93 -1.39 -5.95 11.44
N PHE A 94 -1.17 -4.87 10.71
CA PHE A 94 0.06 -4.07 10.78
C PHE A 94 -0.24 -2.61 11.10
N ASN A 95 0.51 -2.05 12.04
CA ASN A 95 0.60 -0.61 12.24
C ASN A 95 1.52 0.01 11.18
N ASN A 96 1.36 1.30 10.91
CA ASN A 96 2.29 2.03 10.06
C ASN A 96 3.57 2.42 10.80
N ASP A 97 3.53 2.55 12.13
CA ASP A 97 4.67 2.87 12.96
C ASP A 97 4.53 2.23 14.37
N LEU A 98 5.49 2.54 15.25
CA LEU A 98 5.55 2.03 16.62
C LEU A 98 5.04 3.04 17.67
N GLU A 99 4.54 4.20 17.23
CA GLU A 99 4.13 5.32 18.08
C GLU A 99 2.61 5.34 18.25
N ASP A 100 2.10 4.75 19.33
CA ASP A 100 0.67 4.64 19.63
C ASP A 100 -0.07 6.00 19.83
N THR A 101 0.65 7.13 19.76
CA THR A 101 0.12 8.47 20.08
C THR A 101 -0.11 9.36 18.86
N VAL A 102 0.32 8.94 17.67
CA VAL A 102 0.23 9.73 16.43
C VAL A 102 -0.27 8.85 15.31
N ASP A 103 -1.40 9.23 14.69
CA ASP A 103 -1.84 8.59 13.45
C ASP A 103 -0.98 9.13 12.29
N THR A 104 -0.03 8.33 11.79
CA THR A 104 0.81 8.72 10.63
C THR A 104 0.23 8.29 9.28
N VAL A 105 -0.83 7.48 9.29
CA VAL A 105 -1.60 7.10 8.11
C VAL A 105 -3.04 7.55 8.23
N LEU A 106 -3.67 7.66 7.07
CA LEU A 106 -5.07 8.05 6.98
C LEU A 106 -5.95 6.99 7.64
N ARG A 107 -6.50 7.35 8.80
CA ARG A 107 -7.45 6.60 9.65
C ARG A 107 -6.88 5.29 10.24
N TYR A 108 -6.87 5.24 11.57
CA TYR A 108 -6.58 4.13 12.49
C TYR A 108 -5.92 2.87 11.92
N ASP A 109 -4.76 2.56 12.49
CA ASP A 109 -4.14 1.24 12.38
C ASP A 109 -4.83 0.18 13.27
N PRO A 110 -4.66 -1.12 12.95
CA PRO A 110 -4.04 -1.64 11.74
C PRO A 110 -4.97 -1.50 10.52
N ASN A 111 -4.40 -1.36 9.32
CA ASN A 111 -5.15 -1.30 8.07
C ASN A 111 -4.40 -1.97 6.89
N LEU A 112 -5.09 -2.19 5.77
CA LEU A 112 -4.53 -2.83 4.58
C LEU A 112 -3.41 -2.03 3.91
N ARG A 113 -3.35 -0.71 4.08
CA ARG A 113 -2.28 0.11 3.51
C ARG A 113 -0.97 -0.10 4.27
N SER A 114 -1.02 -0.08 5.59
CA SER A 114 0.11 -0.43 6.46
C SER A 114 0.60 -1.86 6.22
N ALA A 115 -0.34 -2.80 6.05
CA ALA A 115 -0.02 -4.18 5.67
C ALA A 115 0.64 -4.27 4.28
N PHE A 116 0.10 -3.54 3.29
CA PHE A 116 0.66 -3.49 1.94
C PHE A 116 2.10 -3.00 1.95
N PHE A 117 2.39 -1.88 2.63
CA PHE A 117 3.74 -1.34 2.73
C PHE A 117 4.69 -2.33 3.41
N THR A 118 4.27 -2.94 4.51
CA THR A 118 5.10 -3.87 5.26
C THR A 118 5.39 -5.15 4.48
N ILE A 119 4.35 -5.85 4.02
CA ILE A 119 4.48 -7.17 3.38
C ILE A 119 5.15 -7.03 2.01
N SER A 120 4.83 -5.99 1.24
CA SER A 120 5.47 -5.75 -0.06
C SER A 120 6.95 -5.44 0.08
N THR A 121 7.35 -4.68 1.11
CA THR A 121 8.77 -4.41 1.40
C THR A 121 9.50 -5.70 1.76
N LEU A 122 8.95 -6.50 2.69
CA LEU A 122 9.51 -7.79 3.06
C LEU A 122 9.63 -8.73 1.86
N ASN A 123 8.62 -8.78 1.00
CA ASN A 123 8.67 -9.57 -0.23
C ASN A 123 9.78 -9.11 -1.18
N SER A 124 9.93 -7.81 -1.39
CA SER A 124 11.01 -7.26 -2.24
C SER A 124 12.41 -7.59 -1.72
N LEU A 125 12.54 -7.82 -0.40
CA LEU A 125 13.78 -8.21 0.26
C LEU A 125 13.96 -9.74 0.36
N ASN A 126 12.99 -10.53 -0.14
CA ASN A 126 12.87 -11.99 0.01
C ASN A 126 12.77 -12.47 1.47
N MET A 127 12.03 -11.74 2.30
CA MET A 127 11.97 -11.92 3.76
C MET A 127 10.53 -11.98 4.31
N LEU A 128 9.58 -12.50 3.52
CA LEU A 128 8.20 -12.72 3.99
C LEU A 128 8.12 -13.61 5.24
N SER A 129 9.09 -14.51 5.44
CA SER A 129 9.17 -15.36 6.63
C SER A 129 9.45 -14.60 7.93
N ALA A 130 9.70 -13.29 7.87
CA ALA A 130 9.92 -12.46 9.05
C ALA A 130 8.64 -12.21 9.87
N ILE A 131 7.46 -12.35 9.26
CA ILE A 131 6.15 -12.10 9.89
C ILE A 131 5.41 -13.41 10.16
N ASN A 132 4.43 -13.36 11.06
CA ASN A 132 3.50 -14.47 11.27
C ASN A 132 2.41 -14.43 10.19
N ILE A 133 2.60 -15.22 9.13
CA ILE A 133 1.66 -15.31 8.00
C ILE A 133 0.31 -15.87 8.43
N ASP A 134 0.26 -16.86 9.32
CA ASP A 134 -1.01 -17.46 9.76
C ASP A 134 -1.90 -16.45 10.47
N ASN A 135 -1.31 -15.58 11.30
CA ASN A 135 -2.04 -14.48 11.94
C ASN A 135 -2.53 -13.46 10.90
N PHE A 136 -1.70 -13.14 9.90
CA PHE A 136 -2.11 -12.22 8.84
C PHE A 136 -3.23 -12.81 7.96
N LEU A 137 -3.21 -14.11 7.67
CA LEU A 137 -4.28 -14.80 6.93
C LEU A 137 -5.63 -14.70 7.66
N GLN A 138 -5.62 -14.78 9.00
CA GLN A 138 -6.82 -14.55 9.80
C GLN A 138 -7.29 -13.09 9.71
N TYR A 139 -6.36 -12.14 9.83
CA TYR A 139 -6.65 -10.71 9.73
C TYR A 139 -7.26 -10.34 8.38
N ILE A 140 -6.60 -10.68 7.26
CA ILE A 140 -7.08 -10.35 5.92
C ILE A 140 -8.40 -11.05 5.61
N GLY A 141 -8.60 -12.27 6.12
CA GLY A 141 -9.88 -12.97 5.99
C GLY A 141 -11.03 -12.32 6.77
N GLY A 142 -10.73 -11.63 7.87
CA GLY A 142 -11.71 -10.80 8.58
C GLY A 142 -12.10 -9.51 7.84
N LEU A 143 -11.28 -9.10 6.86
CA LEU A 143 -11.51 -7.90 6.03
C LEU A 143 -12.17 -8.21 4.70
N TYR A 144 -12.12 -9.46 4.23
CA TYR A 144 -12.78 -9.87 3.00
C TYR A 144 -14.29 -10.06 3.21
N ASP A 145 -15.10 -9.39 2.38
CA ASP A 145 -16.55 -9.59 2.32
C ASP A 145 -16.89 -10.49 1.13
N SER A 146 -17.22 -11.75 1.42
CA SER A 146 -17.57 -12.73 0.38
C SER A 146 -18.89 -12.45 -0.33
N ASP A 147 -19.76 -11.59 0.22
CA ASP A 147 -21.04 -11.26 -0.42
C ASP A 147 -20.87 -10.19 -1.50
N SER A 148 -19.98 -9.21 -1.26
CA SER A 148 -19.69 -8.12 -2.21
C SER A 148 -18.41 -8.29 -3.01
N GLY A 149 -17.49 -9.16 -2.57
CA GLY A 149 -16.14 -9.30 -3.13
C GLY A 149 -15.18 -8.19 -2.74
N CYS A 150 -15.55 -7.28 -1.84
CA CYS A 150 -14.66 -6.18 -1.45
C CYS A 150 -13.76 -6.56 -0.26
N PHE A 151 -12.64 -5.88 -0.13
CA PHE A 151 -11.87 -5.84 1.11
C PHE A 151 -12.10 -4.51 1.83
N TYR A 152 -12.41 -4.58 3.12
CA TYR A 152 -12.47 -3.40 3.98
C TYR A 152 -11.07 -2.90 4.31
N TYR A 153 -10.91 -1.58 4.38
CA TYR A 153 -9.63 -0.95 4.73
C TYR A 153 -9.09 -1.39 6.08
N ASN A 154 -9.97 -1.47 7.08
CA ASN A 154 -9.71 -2.06 8.38
C ASN A 154 -11.02 -2.59 8.97
N TYR A 155 -10.94 -3.29 10.10
CA TYR A 155 -12.10 -3.92 10.71
C TYR A 155 -13.18 -2.92 11.16
N PHE A 156 -12.77 -1.73 11.63
CA PHE A 156 -13.68 -0.71 12.15
C PHE A 156 -14.56 -0.08 11.06
N PHE A 157 -14.13 -0.14 9.80
CA PHE A 157 -14.91 0.36 8.66
C PHE A 157 -15.85 -0.67 8.02
N ARG A 158 -15.90 -1.91 8.54
CA ARG A 158 -16.80 -2.96 8.04
C ARG A 158 -18.30 -2.60 8.12
N ASN A 159 -18.68 -1.79 9.12
CA ASN A 159 -20.08 -1.44 9.38
C ASN A 159 -20.47 -0.01 8.94
N GLY A 160 -19.60 0.69 8.19
CA GLY A 160 -19.79 2.09 7.82
C GLY A 160 -20.09 2.31 6.34
N SER A 161 -20.83 3.38 6.04
CA SER A 161 -21.16 3.89 4.69
C SER A 161 -19.95 4.39 3.86
N GLN A 162 -18.73 3.95 4.19
CA GLN A 162 -17.48 4.44 3.59
C GLN A 162 -16.96 3.47 2.51
N ILE A 163 -17.86 3.10 1.60
CA ILE A 163 -17.62 2.33 0.35
C ILE A 163 -16.34 2.79 -0.36
N SER A 164 -16.05 4.06 -0.20
CA SER A 164 -14.99 4.78 -0.83
C SER A 164 -13.58 4.30 -0.47
N TYR A 165 -13.34 3.87 0.78
CA TYR A 165 -12.06 3.24 1.14
C TYR A 165 -11.95 1.81 0.60
N ASN A 166 -13.09 1.14 0.42
CA ASN A 166 -13.11 -0.25 -0.05
C ASN A 166 -12.61 -0.37 -1.50
N ILE A 167 -12.67 0.69 -2.31
CA ILE A 167 -12.19 0.68 -3.69
C ILE A 167 -10.68 0.38 -3.73
N PHE A 168 -9.85 1.27 -3.18
CA PHE A 168 -8.40 1.04 -3.18
C PHE A 168 -8.02 -0.14 -2.27
N SER A 169 -8.75 -0.34 -1.16
CA SER A 169 -8.50 -1.45 -0.23
C SER A 169 -8.74 -2.80 -0.87
N THR A 170 -9.69 -2.92 -1.81
CA THR A 170 -9.91 -4.17 -2.55
C THR A 170 -8.71 -4.48 -3.44
N GLY A 171 -8.18 -3.51 -4.19
CA GLY A 171 -6.97 -3.73 -4.98
C GLY A 171 -5.76 -4.15 -4.13
N LEU A 172 -5.53 -3.47 -3.01
CA LEU A 172 -4.45 -3.83 -2.07
C LEU A 172 -4.69 -5.19 -1.42
N GLY A 173 -5.92 -5.47 -1.00
CA GLY A 173 -6.33 -6.73 -0.37
C GLY A 173 -6.15 -7.92 -1.31
N MET A 174 -6.50 -7.78 -2.59
CA MET A 174 -6.24 -8.78 -3.62
C MET A 174 -4.73 -9.00 -3.83
N GLU A 175 -3.93 -7.93 -3.96
CA GLU A 175 -2.45 -8.05 -4.08
C GLU A 175 -1.84 -8.77 -2.87
N LEU A 176 -2.27 -8.42 -1.66
CA LEU A 176 -1.80 -9.07 -0.43
C LEU A 176 -2.26 -10.52 -0.36
N ALA A 177 -3.53 -10.80 -0.68
CA ALA A 177 -4.10 -12.14 -0.68
C ALA A 177 -3.37 -13.07 -1.64
N ASP A 178 -3.13 -12.62 -2.88
CA ASP A 178 -2.35 -13.35 -3.88
C ASP A 178 -0.92 -13.62 -3.36
N LEU A 179 -0.29 -12.62 -2.74
CA LEU A 179 1.08 -12.69 -2.23
C LEU A 179 1.24 -13.68 -1.07
N VAL A 180 0.28 -13.73 -0.14
CA VAL A 180 0.35 -14.59 1.06
C VAL A 180 -0.43 -15.90 0.92
N GLY A 181 -1.12 -16.12 -0.20
CA GLY A 181 -1.91 -17.32 -0.46
C GLY A 181 -3.26 -17.37 0.26
N TYR A 182 -3.88 -16.22 0.53
CA TYR A 182 -5.26 -16.17 1.03
C TYR A 182 -6.25 -16.49 -0.10
N ASN A 183 -7.23 -17.36 0.17
CA ASN A 183 -8.24 -17.74 -0.81
C ASN A 183 -9.44 -16.79 -0.77
N TYR A 184 -9.71 -16.11 -1.88
CA TYR A 184 -10.85 -15.21 -2.09
C TYR A 184 -11.48 -15.43 -3.47
N ASP A 185 -12.65 -14.85 -3.72
CA ASP A 185 -13.29 -14.91 -5.05
C ASP A 185 -12.77 -13.77 -5.94
N ASP A 186 -11.72 -14.08 -6.70
CA ASP A 186 -11.07 -13.12 -7.62
C ASP A 186 -12.07 -12.51 -8.62
N ILE A 187 -12.99 -13.29 -9.17
CA ILE A 187 -13.94 -12.78 -10.15
C ILE A 187 -14.93 -11.82 -9.50
N LEU A 188 -15.41 -12.14 -8.29
CA LEU A 188 -16.29 -11.26 -7.55
C LEU A 188 -15.60 -9.95 -7.17
N SER A 189 -14.34 -9.99 -6.71
CA SER A 189 -13.55 -8.81 -6.40
C SER A 189 -13.23 -7.93 -7.62
N LEU A 190 -12.90 -8.53 -8.76
CA LEU A 190 -12.75 -7.80 -10.01
C LEU A 190 -14.06 -7.12 -10.43
N ASN A 191 -15.19 -7.82 -10.31
CA ASN A 191 -16.49 -7.26 -10.60
C ASN A 191 -16.84 -6.11 -9.66
N PHE A 192 -16.52 -6.21 -8.36
CA PHE A 192 -16.67 -5.11 -7.42
C PHE A 192 -15.90 -3.87 -7.89
N LEU A 193 -14.61 -4.02 -8.21
CA LEU A 193 -13.78 -2.93 -8.70
C LEU A 193 -14.34 -2.33 -10.00
N LEU A 194 -14.84 -3.12 -10.94
CA LEU A 194 -15.36 -2.57 -12.20
C LEU A 194 -16.72 -1.87 -12.04
N ASN A 195 -17.59 -2.39 -11.16
CA ASN A 195 -18.97 -1.92 -11.03
C ASN A 195 -19.13 -0.68 -10.13
N ILE A 196 -18.15 -0.41 -9.27
CA ILE A 196 -18.16 0.76 -8.38
C ILE A 196 -17.68 2.05 -9.08
N ARG A 197 -17.33 1.97 -10.37
CA ARG A 197 -17.01 3.12 -11.21
C ARG A 197 -18.18 4.11 -11.29
N MET A 198 -17.86 5.39 -11.38
CA MET A 198 -18.85 6.44 -11.59
C MET A 198 -19.19 6.64 -13.07
N SER A 199 -20.38 7.21 -13.31
CA SER A 199 -20.83 7.64 -14.64
C SER A 199 -19.88 8.74 -15.15
N GLY A 200 -18.85 8.34 -15.88
CA GLY A 200 -17.71 9.19 -16.21
C GLY A 200 -16.43 8.41 -16.45
N GLY A 201 -16.36 7.14 -16.03
CA GLY A 201 -15.28 6.20 -16.35
C GLY A 201 -14.24 6.01 -15.24
N GLY A 202 -14.23 6.88 -14.23
CA GLY A 202 -13.29 6.82 -13.11
C GLY A 202 -13.85 6.19 -11.84
N TRP A 203 -12.99 6.14 -10.84
CA TRP A 203 -13.30 5.80 -9.45
C TRP A 203 -13.18 7.05 -8.58
N GLU A 204 -14.06 7.20 -7.58
CA GLU A 204 -14.02 8.33 -6.67
C GLU A 204 -14.32 7.89 -5.23
N ASN A 205 -13.46 8.31 -4.31
CA ASN A 205 -13.58 8.10 -2.87
C ASN A 205 -14.64 9.04 -2.24
N THR A 206 -15.21 10.00 -2.99
CA THR A 206 -16.23 10.90 -2.46
C THR A 206 -17.47 10.96 -3.35
N GLN A 207 -18.25 9.87 -3.34
CA GLN A 207 -19.55 9.78 -4.03
C GLN A 207 -20.53 10.94 -3.70
N TYR A 208 -20.25 11.74 -2.67
CA TYR A 208 -21.10 12.80 -2.15
C TYR A 208 -20.60 14.23 -2.38
N LEU A 209 -19.36 14.45 -2.86
CA LEU A 209 -18.79 15.81 -3.01
C LEU A 209 -18.50 16.23 -4.45
N GLY A 210 -18.64 15.33 -5.43
CA GLY A 210 -18.45 15.66 -6.85
C GLY A 210 -17.02 16.07 -7.20
N ASN A 211 -16.04 15.64 -6.39
CA ASN A 211 -14.63 15.86 -6.65
C ASN A 211 -14.05 14.62 -7.32
N TYR A 212 -13.62 14.77 -8.56
CA TYR A 212 -12.90 13.74 -9.29
C TYR A 212 -11.49 13.60 -8.73
N GLU A 213 -11.11 12.39 -8.25
CA GLU A 213 -9.76 12.11 -7.76
C GLU A 213 -9.05 11.12 -8.70
N LEU A 214 -7.99 11.59 -9.37
CA LEU A 214 -7.21 10.74 -10.29
C LEU A 214 -6.52 9.58 -9.56
N ILE A 215 -6.21 9.74 -8.28
CA ILE A 215 -5.48 8.74 -7.48
C ILE A 215 -6.26 7.43 -7.34
N ASP A 216 -7.58 7.47 -7.15
CA ASP A 216 -8.39 6.24 -7.02
C ASP A 216 -8.40 5.46 -8.33
N THR A 217 -8.53 6.17 -9.45
CA THR A 217 -8.44 5.58 -10.78
C THR A 217 -7.05 4.99 -11.02
N TYR A 218 -5.99 5.69 -10.60
CA TYR A 218 -4.63 5.16 -10.67
C TYR A 218 -4.49 3.87 -9.85
N GLU A 219 -4.94 3.81 -8.61
CA GLU A 219 -4.78 2.63 -7.75
C GLU A 219 -5.47 1.39 -8.33
N VAL A 220 -6.69 1.53 -8.85
CA VAL A 220 -7.39 0.40 -9.49
C VAL A 220 -6.69 -0.03 -10.78
N ILE A 221 -6.32 0.91 -11.65
CA ILE A 221 -5.66 0.56 -12.92
C ILE A 221 -4.25 -0.01 -12.69
N ARG A 222 -3.52 0.51 -11.69
CA ARG A 222 -2.24 -0.04 -11.22
C ARG A 222 -2.41 -1.51 -10.83
N TYR A 223 -3.42 -1.83 -10.03
CA TYR A 223 -3.75 -3.21 -9.65
C TYR A 223 -3.95 -4.09 -10.90
N PHE A 224 -4.84 -3.70 -11.82
CA PHE A 224 -5.10 -4.47 -13.04
C PHE A 224 -3.84 -4.65 -13.90
N LYS A 225 -3.00 -3.62 -14.00
CA LYS A 225 -1.76 -3.66 -14.77
C LYS A 225 -0.71 -4.58 -14.13
N ARG A 226 -0.43 -4.43 -12.84
CA ARG A 226 0.61 -5.19 -12.12
C ARG A 226 0.30 -6.67 -12.05
N ASN A 227 -0.99 -7.03 -12.00
CA ASN A 227 -1.44 -8.41 -11.90
C ASN A 227 -1.82 -9.03 -13.26
N ASN A 228 -1.48 -8.40 -14.39
CA ASN A 228 -1.81 -8.87 -15.74
C ASN A 228 -3.32 -9.09 -16.00
N LYS A 229 -4.19 -8.30 -15.33
CA LYS A 229 -5.65 -8.41 -15.40
C LYS A 229 -6.30 -7.38 -16.34
N LEU A 230 -5.55 -6.56 -17.05
CA LEU A 230 -6.10 -5.56 -17.99
C LEU A 230 -7.01 -6.14 -19.09
N SER A 231 -6.92 -7.43 -19.39
CA SER A 231 -7.83 -8.11 -20.31
C SER A 231 -9.26 -8.26 -19.78
N TYR A 232 -9.47 -8.16 -18.47
CA TYR A 232 -10.80 -8.16 -17.84
C TYR A 232 -11.55 -6.85 -18.05
N ILE A 233 -10.85 -5.80 -18.45
CA ILE A 233 -11.45 -4.51 -18.80
C ILE A 233 -11.74 -4.53 -20.29
N ASP A 234 -13.02 -4.46 -20.66
CA ASP A 234 -13.43 -4.39 -22.07
C ASP A 234 -12.99 -3.06 -22.72
N ASN A 235 -13.01 -3.00 -24.04
CA ASN A 235 -12.52 -1.84 -24.79
C ASN A 235 -13.38 -0.58 -24.57
N LEU A 236 -14.70 -0.72 -24.41
CA LEU A 236 -15.58 0.42 -24.16
C LEU A 236 -15.24 1.06 -22.81
N THR A 237 -15.11 0.22 -21.78
CA THR A 237 -14.68 0.64 -20.45
C THR A 237 -13.30 1.32 -20.49
N LYS A 238 -12.35 0.77 -21.26
CA LYS A 238 -11.01 1.39 -21.42
C LYS A 238 -11.10 2.80 -22.00
N GLU A 239 -11.94 3.03 -23.01
CA GLU A 239 -12.17 4.35 -23.59
C GLU A 239 -12.80 5.31 -22.57
N GLU A 240 -13.76 4.85 -21.75
CA GLU A 240 -14.35 5.66 -20.69
C GLU A 240 -13.30 6.11 -19.66
N ILE A 241 -12.43 5.18 -19.21
CA ILE A 241 -11.33 5.48 -18.29
C ILE A 241 -10.35 6.46 -18.93
N TYR A 242 -10.00 6.26 -20.21
CA TYR A 242 -9.12 7.17 -20.94
C TYR A 242 -9.69 8.59 -20.98
N HIS A 243 -10.97 8.73 -21.35
CA HIS A 243 -11.64 10.03 -21.37
C HIS A 243 -11.76 10.67 -20.00
N PHE A 244 -11.94 9.87 -18.93
CA PHE A 244 -11.89 10.36 -17.56
C PHE A 244 -10.54 10.99 -17.23
N ILE A 245 -9.44 10.28 -17.50
CA ILE A 245 -8.07 10.74 -17.22
C ILE A 245 -7.77 12.05 -17.97
N LEU A 246 -8.23 12.18 -19.22
CA LEU A 246 -8.03 13.41 -20.01
C LEU A 246 -8.65 14.67 -19.39
N ARG A 247 -9.66 14.54 -18.51
CA ARG A 247 -10.27 15.69 -17.82
C ARG A 247 -9.30 16.41 -16.88
N PHE A 248 -8.29 15.71 -16.36
CA PHE A 248 -7.27 16.28 -15.47
C PHE A 248 -6.11 16.94 -16.21
N HIS A 249 -6.07 16.82 -17.54
CA HIS A 249 -5.05 17.47 -18.36
C HIS A 249 -5.47 18.86 -18.86
N GLN A 250 -6.77 19.17 -18.81
CA GLN A 250 -7.34 20.45 -19.28
C GLN A 250 -7.26 21.52 -18.18
#